data_AF-A0A7V9GSY7-F1
#
_entry.id   AF-A0A7V9GSY7-F1
#
_cell.length_a   1.000
_cell.length_b   1.000
_cell.length_c   1.000
_cell.angle_alpha   90.00
_cell.angle_beta   90.00
_cell.angle_gamma   90.00
#
_symmetry.space_group_name_H-M   'P 1'
#
loop_
_entity.id
_entity.type
_entity.pdbx_description
1 polymer ?
#
loop_
_entity_poly.entity_id
_entity_poly.type
_entity_poly.pdbx_seq_one_letter_code
_entity_poly.pdbx_strand_id
1 'polypeptide(L)' 'MDYEIGDHVVYPHHGAGKVQKKEIKEVLGEKREYLTIQILHNDMTVMV' A
#
# COMPACT_ATOMS: atom_id res chain seq x y z
N MET A 1 -14.48 0.91 -2.02
CA MET A 1 -13.77 -0.35 -2.33
C MET A 1 -12.60 -0.35 -1.38
N ASP A 2 -12.81 -0.93 -0.21
CA ASP A 2 -11.81 -0.96 0.84
C ASP A 2 -10.83 -2.09 0.52
N TYR A 3 -9.55 -1.77 0.42
CA TYR A 3 -8.52 -2.78 0.23
C TYR A 3 -8.24 -3.48 1.57
N GLU A 4 -8.02 -4.79 1.50
CA GLU A 4 -7.69 -5.65 2.64
C GLU A 4 -6.27 -6.17 2.54
N ILE A 5 -5.72 -6.58 3.69
CA ILE A 5 -4.38 -7.20 3.73
C ILE A 5 -4.46 -8.53 2.97
N GLY A 6 -3.58 -8.70 1.99
CA GLY A 6 -3.57 -9.85 1.10
C GLY A 6 -4.06 -9.56 -0.31
N ASP A 7 -4.74 -8.43 -0.52
CA ASP A 7 -5.27 -8.07 -1.83
C ASP A 7 -4.15 -7.80 -2.84
N HIS A 8 -4.40 -8.25 -4.08
CA HIS A 8 -3.56 -7.93 -5.22
C HIS A 8 -4.04 -6.63 -5.84
N VAL A 9 -3.11 -5.69 -6.01
CA VAL A 9 -3.37 -4.35 -6.54
C VAL A 9 -2.40 -4.06 -7.67
N VAL A 10 -2.77 -3.14 -8.56
CA VAL A 10 -1.88 -2.68 -9.63
C VAL A 10 -1.50 -1.25 -9.34
N TYR A 11 -0.20 -1.00 -9.17
CA TYR A 11 0.33 0.35 -9.06
C TYR A 11 0.78 0.82 -10.45
N PRO A 12 0.19 1.91 -10.98
CA PRO A 12 0.56 2.43 -12.29
C PRO A 12 2.07 2.60 -12.43
N HIS A 13 2.62 2.21 -13.59
CA HIS A 13 4.05 2.23 -13.91
C HIS A 13 4.97 1.26 -13.13
N HIS A 14 4.54 0.70 -11.99
CA HIS A 14 5.40 -0.19 -11.17
C HIS A 14 4.92 -1.65 -11.13
N GLY A 15 3.72 -1.94 -11.64
CA GLY A 15 3.21 -3.29 -11.85
C GLY A 15 2.31 -3.80 -10.71
N ALA A 16 2.22 -5.12 -10.60
CA ALA A 16 1.39 -5.78 -9.60
C ALA A 16 2.06 -5.74 -8.22
N GLY A 17 1.28 -5.45 -7.20
CA GLY A 17 1.68 -5.48 -5.80
C GLY A 17 0.66 -6.18 -4.92
N LYS A 18 1.04 -6.41 -3.67
CA LYS A 18 0.19 -7.02 -2.65
C LYS A 18 0.12 -6.11 -1.43
N VAL A 19 -1.08 -5.90 -0.91
CA VAL A 19 -1.28 -5.14 0.34
C VAL A 19 -0.75 -5.98 1.51
N GLN A 20 0.29 -5.48 2.16
CA GLN A 20 0.93 -6.14 3.30
C GLN A 20 0.45 -5.60 4.64
N LYS A 21 0.07 -4.32 4.69
CA LYS A 21 -0.35 -3.67 5.93
C LYS A 21 -1.34 -2.54 5.65
N LYS A 22 -2.23 -2.33 6.62
CA LYS A 22 -3.19 -1.23 6.68
C LYS A 22 -3.09 -0.60 8.07
N GLU A 23 -2.74 0.68 8.15
CA GLU A 23 -2.54 1.37 9.43
C GLU A 23 -2.91 2.86 9.35
N ILE A 24 -3.44 3.41 10.43
CA ILE A 24 -3.67 4.85 10.56
C ILE A 24 -2.39 5.50 11.05
N LYS A 25 -1.87 6.47 10.31
CA LYS A 25 -0.73 7.30 10.73
C LYS A 25 -1.11 8.77 10.77
N GLU A 26 -0.51 9.48 11.71
CA GLU A 26 -0.55 10.93 11.76
C GLU A 26 0.65 11.50 11.00
N VAL A 27 0.39 12.22 9.91
CA VAL A 27 1.41 12.85 9.08
C VAL A 27 1.02 14.31 8.89
N LEU A 28 1.94 15.23 9.22
CA LEU A 28 1.69 16.68 9.19
C LEU A 28 0.47 17.11 10.02
N GLY A 29 0.20 16.41 11.14
CA GLY A 29 -0.93 16.70 12.04
C GLY A 29 -2.28 16.12 11.57
N GLU A 30 -2.31 15.41 10.44
CA GLU A 30 -3.53 14.77 9.94
C GLU A 30 -3.44 13.25 10.04
N LYS A 31 -4.47 12.63 10.64
CA LYS A 31 -4.61 11.18 10.70
C LYS A 31 -5.19 10.67 9.39
N ARG A 32 -4.43 9.83 8.69
CA ARG A 32 -4.83 9.21 7.43
C ARG A 32 -4.53 7.71 7.48
N GLU A 33 -5.37 6.94 6.81
CA GLU A 33 -5.11 5.53 6.60
C GLU A 33 -4.07 5.36 5.49
N TYR A 34 -3.07 4.52 5.74
CA TYR A 34 -2.02 4.19 4.80
C TYR A 34 -2.00 2.69 4.54
N LEU A 35 -1.77 2.35 3.28
CA LEU A 35 -1.55 0.98 2.83
C LEU A 35 -0.10 0.79 2.47
N THR A 36 0.51 -0.27 3.00
CA THR A 36 1.84 -0.71 2.59
C THR A 36 1.68 -1.78 1.53
N ILE A 37 2.16 -1.49 0.31
CA ILE A 37 2.07 -2.36 -0.85
C ILE A 37 3.47 -2.85 -1.19
N GLN A 38 3.66 -4.17 -1.22
CA GLN A 38 4.89 -4.78 -1.74
C GLN A 38 4.71 -5.04 -3.24
N ILE A 39 5.60 -4.50 -4.07
CA ILE A 39 5.61 -4.79 -5.49
C ILE A 39 6.15 -6.22 -5.70
N LEU A 40 5.55 -6.99 -6.60
CA LEU A 40 5.89 -8.41 -6.78
C LEU A 40 7.05 -8.62 -7.75
N HIS A 41 7.33 -7.65 -8.62
CA HIS A 41 8.38 -7.74 -9.64
C HIS A 41 9.75 -7.24 -9.14
N ASN A 42 9.80 -6.63 -7.96
CA ASN A 42 11.04 -6.11 -7.35
C ASN A 42 10.89 -6.05 -5.82
N ASP A 43 11.97 -5.80 -5.09
CA ASP A 43 11.94 -5.66 -3.62
C ASP A 43 11.45 -4.28 -3.13
N MET A 44 10.70 -3.55 -3.97
CA MET A 44 10.21 -2.22 -3.62
C MET A 44 8.94 -2.29 -2.79
N THR A 45 8.84 -1.43 -1.78
CA THR A 45 7.64 -1.24 -0.98
C THR A 45 7.17 0.20 -1.11
N VAL A 46 5.87 0.38 -1.36
CA VAL A 46 5.23 1.70 -1.51
C VAL A 46 4.21 1.87 -0.41
N MET A 47 4.20 3.04 0.23
CA MET A 47 3.15 3.43 1.17
C MET A 47 2.28 4.48 0.49
N VAL A 48 0.97 4.23 0.43
CA VAL A 48 -0.02 5.11 -0.18
C VAL A 48 -1.12 5.46 0.80
#